data_AF-A0A821UEE1-F1
#
_entry.id   AF-A0A821UEE1-F1
#
_cell.length_a   1.000
_cell.length_b   1.000
_cell.length_c   1.000
_cell.angle_alpha   90.00
_cell.angle_beta   90.00
_cell.angle_gamma   90.00
#
_symmetry.space_group_name_H-M   'P 1'
#
loop_
_entity.id
_entity.type
_entity.pdbx_description
1 polymer ?
#
loop_
_entity_poly.entity_id
_entity_poly.type
_entity_poly.pdbx_seq_one_letter_code
_entity_poly.pdbx_strand_id
1 'polypeptide(L)'
;MINLTEYIPCAIVQMSPTLRSRYCRNLSGFLPTENSKSQIIIEGTNNTSILGSEVILNTWAHISITYRMINGPRLYFDSTDRFTFEASGSIIYLQIGSSRWCTSYGIPNADNKGLINEVYVHSRELTPAEINILTNS
;
A
#
# COMPACT_ATOMS: atom_id res chain seq x y z
N MET A 1 4.07 -10.74 2.58
CA MET A 1 3.79 -10.26 3.96
C MET A 1 4.75 -9.14 4.38
N ILE A 2 4.35 -8.32 5.36
CA ILE A 2 5.16 -7.25 5.96
C ILE A 2 5.19 -7.36 7.49
N ASN A 3 6.31 -7.02 8.12
CA ASN A 3 6.44 -6.95 9.57
C ASN A 3 7.17 -5.66 9.95
N LEU A 4 6.46 -4.75 10.62
CA LEU A 4 7.02 -3.48 11.05
C LEU A 4 7.79 -3.63 12.36
N THR A 5 8.96 -3.01 12.44
CA THR A 5 9.85 -3.05 13.62
C THR A 5 9.87 -1.74 14.41
N GLU A 6 9.35 -0.65 13.82
CA GLU A 6 9.36 0.71 14.40
C GLU A 6 8.08 1.49 14.05
N TYR A 7 7.70 2.42 14.93
CA TYR A 7 6.55 3.35 14.77
C TYR A 7 6.89 4.59 13.96
N ILE A 8 7.49 4.41 12.79
CA ILE A 8 7.87 5.53 11.93
C ILE A 8 6.89 5.62 10.77
N PRO A 9 6.30 6.80 10.51
CA PRO A 9 5.47 6.96 9.33
C PRO A 9 6.33 6.76 8.09
N CYS A 10 5.92 5.88 7.19
CA CYS A 10 6.72 5.50 6.03
C CYS A 10 5.86 5.09 4.84
N ALA A 11 6.46 5.15 3.65
CA ALA A 11 5.86 4.61 2.44
C ALA A 11 6.35 3.18 2.19
N ILE A 12 5.46 2.31 1.70
CA ILE A 12 5.80 0.95 1.26
C ILE A 12 5.57 0.74 -0.22
N VAL A 13 4.61 1.45 -0.80
CA VAL A 13 4.36 1.42 -2.24
C VAL A 13 4.15 2.85 -2.70
N GLN A 14 4.86 3.20 -3.77
CA GLN A 14 4.71 4.46 -4.48
C GLN A 14 4.14 4.19 -5.86
N MET A 15 3.52 5.20 -6.43
CA MET A 15 2.92 5.15 -7.75
C MET A 15 3.42 6.28 -8.65
N SER A 16 3.52 6.00 -9.94
CA SER A 16 3.87 6.98 -10.97
C SER A 16 3.06 6.76 -12.26
N PRO A 17 2.83 7.82 -13.05
CA PRO A 17 2.12 7.70 -14.32
C PRO A 17 2.99 7.08 -15.43
N THR A 18 4.31 7.07 -15.27
CA THR A 18 5.25 6.43 -16.21
C THR A 18 6.44 5.79 -15.48
N LEU A 19 7.04 4.74 -16.05
CA LEU A 19 8.20 4.03 -15.48
C LEU A 19 9.40 4.94 -15.14
N ARG A 20 9.56 6.07 -15.85
CA ARG A 20 10.69 6.99 -15.70
C ARG A 20 10.25 8.37 -15.18
N SER A 21 9.03 8.48 -14.69
CA SER A 21 8.49 9.74 -14.20
C SER A 21 9.28 10.22 -12.99
N ARG A 22 9.65 11.51 -12.98
CA ARG A 22 10.03 12.20 -11.72
C ARG A 22 8.82 12.55 -10.86
N TYR A 23 7.62 12.48 -11.44
CA TYR A 23 6.37 12.62 -10.71
C TYR A 23 5.94 11.25 -10.20
N CYS A 24 6.11 11.06 -8.90
CA CYS A 24 5.59 9.91 -8.17
C CYS A 24 4.91 10.38 -6.90
N ARG A 25 4.06 9.53 -6.32
CA ARG A 25 3.33 9.79 -5.09
C ARG A 25 3.34 8.55 -4.23
N ASN A 26 3.22 8.73 -2.92
CA ASN A 26 3.00 7.60 -2.03
C ASN A 26 1.60 7.04 -2.30
N LEU A 27 1.52 5.72 -2.51
CA LEU A 27 0.25 5.02 -2.67
C LEU A 27 -0.17 4.43 -1.35
N SER A 28 0.73 3.71 -0.67
CA SER A 28 0.43 3.10 0.61
C SER A 28 1.61 3.16 1.55
N GLY A 29 1.29 3.14 2.83
CA GLY A 29 2.25 3.35 3.89
C GLY A 29 1.63 3.12 5.26
N PHE A 30 2.36 3.56 6.26
CA PHE A 30 1.95 3.48 7.66
C PHE A 30 2.04 4.85 8.30
N LEU A 31 1.12 5.12 9.21
CA LEU A 31 1.18 6.23 10.14
C LEU A 31 1.23 5.70 11.57
N PRO A 32 2.01 6.30 12.47
CA PRO A 32 1.99 5.93 13.86
C PRO A 32 0.61 6.25 14.45
N THR A 33 0.07 5.33 15.25
CA THR A 33 -1.08 5.58 16.13
C THR A 33 -0.66 5.43 17.59
N GLU A 34 -1.59 5.68 18.51
CA GLU A 34 -1.35 5.48 19.93
C GLU A 34 -1.12 3.99 20.26
N ASN A 35 -0.52 3.72 21.43
CA ASN A 35 -0.41 2.37 21.99
C ASN A 35 0.33 1.35 21.14
N SER A 36 1.47 1.73 20.59
CA SER A 36 2.35 0.76 19.94
C SER A 36 1.71 0.10 18.71
N LYS A 37 1.03 0.90 17.89
CA LYS A 37 0.43 0.47 16.63
C LYS A 37 0.75 1.42 15.50
N SER A 38 0.58 0.94 14.28
CA SER A 38 0.64 1.78 13.09
C SER A 38 -0.56 1.53 12.21
N GLN A 39 -1.24 2.59 11.83
CA GLN A 39 -2.39 2.50 10.95
C GLN A 39 -1.94 2.48 9.50
N ILE A 40 -2.56 1.61 8.70
CA ILE A 40 -2.36 1.64 7.27
C ILE A 40 -3.02 2.88 6.70
N ILE A 41 -2.30 3.54 5.83
CA ILE A 41 -2.80 4.66 5.06
C ILE A 41 -2.60 4.39 3.58
N ILE A 42 -3.57 4.83 2.79
CA ILE A 42 -3.53 4.71 1.35
C ILE A 42 -3.98 6.03 0.75
N GLU A 43 -3.28 6.46 -0.30
CA GLU A 43 -3.56 7.71 -0.98
C GLU A 43 -3.89 7.46 -2.45
N GLY A 44 -4.95 8.11 -2.90
CA GLY A 44 -5.36 8.11 -4.30
C GLY A 44 -4.71 9.24 -5.09
N THR A 45 -4.93 9.24 -6.41
CA THR A 45 -4.42 10.29 -7.30
C THR A 45 -5.07 11.66 -7.06
N ASN A 46 -6.19 11.72 -6.35
CA ASN A 46 -6.99 12.93 -6.10
C ASN A 46 -6.73 13.53 -4.70
N ASN A 47 -5.58 13.27 -4.08
CA ASN A 47 -5.24 13.69 -2.71
C ASN A 47 -6.23 13.19 -1.64
N THR A 48 -6.93 12.09 -1.91
CA THR A 48 -7.80 11.45 -0.93
C THR A 48 -6.99 10.40 -0.18
N SER A 49 -6.98 10.48 1.14
CA SER A 49 -6.33 9.50 2.00
C SER A 49 -7.40 8.69 2.74
N ILE A 50 -7.21 7.38 2.79
CA ILE A 50 -8.08 6.48 3.56
C ILE A 50 -7.23 5.80 4.61
N LEU A 51 -7.70 5.87 5.86
CA LEU A 51 -7.12 5.20 7.01
C LEU A 51 -7.75 3.81 7.13
N GLY A 52 -6.89 2.80 7.27
CA GLY A 52 -7.29 1.41 7.40
C GLY A 52 -7.10 0.85 8.78
N SER A 53 -6.92 -0.46 8.83
CA SER A 53 -6.67 -1.18 10.08
C SER A 53 -5.30 -0.89 10.67
N GLU A 54 -5.21 -1.14 11.97
CA GLU A 54 -3.97 -1.01 12.72
C GLU A 54 -3.15 -2.29 12.61
N VAL A 55 -1.85 -2.12 12.40
CA VAL A 55 -0.84 -3.17 12.41
C VAL A 55 -0.05 -3.07 13.70
N ILE A 56 0.20 -4.23 14.29
CA ILE A 56 0.99 -4.37 15.51
C ILE A 56 2.45 -4.58 15.09
N LEU A 57 3.40 -3.90 15.74
CA LEU A 57 4.83 -4.16 15.46
C LEU A 57 5.19 -5.61 15.77
N ASN A 58 6.27 -6.05 15.12
CA ASN A 58 6.85 -7.38 15.27
C ASN A 58 5.86 -8.51 14.91
N THR A 59 4.74 -8.17 14.27
CA THR A 59 3.73 -9.11 13.80
C THR A 59 3.67 -9.06 12.28
N TRP A 60 3.57 -10.24 11.65
CA TRP A 60 3.39 -10.34 10.21
C TRP A 60 1.97 -9.99 9.82
N ALA A 61 1.84 -9.18 8.78
CA ALA A 61 0.57 -8.84 8.17
C ALA A 61 0.62 -9.02 6.65
N HIS A 62 -0.52 -9.37 6.06
CA HIS A 62 -0.68 -9.54 4.63
C HIS A 62 -1.29 -8.29 4.00
N ILE A 63 -0.63 -7.79 2.94
CA ILE A 63 -1.07 -6.62 2.16
C ILE A 63 -1.20 -7.05 0.71
N SER A 64 -2.35 -6.73 0.10
CA SER A 64 -2.62 -7.00 -1.30
C SER A 64 -3.15 -5.76 -2.02
N ILE A 65 -2.48 -5.34 -3.09
CA ILE A 65 -2.98 -4.29 -4.00
C ILE A 65 -3.47 -4.97 -5.27
N THR A 66 -4.69 -4.64 -5.70
CA THR A 66 -5.28 -5.11 -6.96
C THR A 66 -5.71 -3.93 -7.80
N TYR A 67 -5.84 -4.14 -9.12
CA TYR A 67 -6.31 -3.10 -10.03
C TYR A 67 -7.08 -3.71 -11.19
N ARG A 68 -8.14 -3.04 -11.62
CA ARG A 68 -8.80 -3.28 -12.91
C ARG A 68 -9.35 -1.98 -13.45
N MET A 69 -9.32 -1.79 -14.78
CA MET A 69 -9.75 -0.53 -15.42
C MET A 69 -11.17 -0.08 -15.03
N ILE A 70 -12.09 -1.01 -14.82
CA ILE A 70 -13.48 -0.70 -14.40
C ILE A 70 -13.63 -0.45 -12.90
N ASN A 71 -12.68 -0.95 -12.08
CA ASN A 71 -12.79 -0.97 -10.63
C ASN A 71 -11.79 -0.04 -9.92
N GLY A 72 -10.81 0.51 -10.65
CA GLY A 72 -9.69 1.25 -10.09
C GLY A 72 -8.74 0.38 -9.26
N PRO A 73 -7.78 0.99 -8.55
CA PRO A 73 -6.95 0.28 -7.59
C PRO A 73 -7.74 0.00 -6.31
N ARG A 74 -7.51 -1.18 -5.74
CA ARG A 74 -8.07 -1.62 -4.46
C ARG A 74 -6.97 -2.20 -3.58
N LEU A 75 -6.91 -1.77 -2.32
CA LEU A 75 -6.05 -2.39 -1.33
C LEU A 75 -6.88 -3.31 -0.44
N TYR A 76 -6.32 -4.46 -0.10
CA TYR A 76 -6.78 -5.40 0.90
C TYR A 76 -5.72 -5.53 2.00
N PHE A 77 -6.15 -5.46 3.26
CA PHE A 77 -5.33 -5.79 4.43
C PHE A 77 -5.90 -7.01 5.14
N ASP A 78 -5.04 -8.01 5.42
CA ASP A 78 -5.40 -9.29 6.05
C ASP A 78 -6.72 -9.88 5.50
N SER A 79 -6.89 -9.78 4.17
CA SER A 79 -8.08 -10.16 3.38
C SER A 79 -9.44 -9.54 3.76
N THR A 80 -9.56 -8.76 4.83
CA THR A 80 -10.84 -8.21 5.32
C THR A 80 -11.08 -6.76 4.96
N ASP A 81 -10.07 -5.90 5.09
CA ASP A 81 -10.27 -4.46 4.92
C ASP A 81 -9.96 -4.03 3.49
N ARG A 82 -11.01 -3.63 2.78
CA ARG A 82 -10.93 -3.22 1.38
C ARG A 82 -11.13 -1.72 1.21
N PHE A 83 -10.14 -1.08 0.60
CA PHE A 83 -10.17 0.33 0.25
C PHE A 83 -10.20 0.48 -1.27
N THR A 84 -11.06 1.35 -1.77
CA THR A 84 -11.28 1.54 -3.20
C THR A 84 -10.97 2.97 -3.61
N PHE A 85 -10.20 3.14 -4.68
CA PHE A 85 -10.09 4.41 -5.38
C PHE A 85 -10.78 4.32 -6.73
N GLU A 86 -11.33 5.45 -7.16
CA GLU A 86 -11.90 5.57 -8.50
C GLU A 86 -10.86 5.23 -9.57
N ALA A 87 -11.32 4.58 -10.64
CA ALA A 87 -10.47 4.31 -11.78
C ALA A 87 -10.08 5.62 -12.46
N SER A 88 -8.78 5.91 -12.54
CA SER A 88 -8.28 7.03 -13.33
C SER A 88 -8.25 6.74 -14.85
N GLY A 89 -8.55 5.50 -15.26
CA GLY A 89 -8.37 5.01 -16.63
C GLY A 89 -6.92 5.04 -17.14
N SER A 90 -5.97 5.39 -16.26
CA SER A 90 -4.56 5.58 -16.60
C SER A 90 -3.74 4.39 -16.14
N ILE A 91 -2.70 4.05 -16.91
CA ILE A 91 -1.70 3.07 -16.48
C ILE A 91 -0.90 3.71 -15.34
N ILE A 92 -0.85 3.01 -14.20
CA ILE A 92 -0.07 3.41 -13.04
C ILE A 92 1.03 2.36 -12.84
N TYR A 93 2.25 2.83 -12.66
CA TYR A 93 3.40 2.00 -12.32
C TYR A 93 3.59 2.02 -10.83
N LEU A 94 3.75 0.84 -10.23
CA LEU A 94 4.00 0.67 -8.81
C LEU A 94 5.49 0.47 -8.55
N GLN A 95 6.00 1.15 -7.54
CA GLN A 95 7.33 0.96 -7.00
C GLN A 95 7.19 0.46 -5.57
N ILE A 96 7.87 -0.63 -5.25
CA ILE A 96 7.97 -1.14 -3.88
C ILE A 96 9.11 -0.41 -3.17
N GLY A 97 8.85 0.01 -1.93
CA GLY A 97 9.72 0.89 -1.16
C GLY A 97 9.44 2.36 -1.42
N SER A 98 10.41 3.19 -1.06
CA SER A 98 10.29 4.65 -1.02
C SER A 98 11.39 5.34 -1.81
N SER A 99 11.02 6.41 -2.50
CA SER A 99 11.88 7.41 -3.10
C SER A 99 11.60 8.75 -2.43
N ARG A 100 12.67 9.41 -1.98
CA ARG A 100 12.59 10.73 -1.33
C ARG A 100 12.07 11.84 -2.23
N TRP A 101 12.07 11.61 -3.55
CA TRP A 101 11.69 12.60 -4.56
C TRP A 101 10.20 12.61 -4.90
N CYS A 102 9.41 11.66 -4.38
CA CYS A 102 7.97 11.65 -4.62
C CYS A 102 7.27 12.81 -3.92
N THR A 103 6.09 13.18 -4.40
CA THR A 103 5.23 14.09 -3.65
C THR A 103 4.63 13.33 -2.48
N SER A 104 4.81 13.87 -1.28
CA SER A 104 4.18 13.44 -0.03
C SER A 104 2.92 14.28 0.18
N TYR A 105 1.80 13.64 0.49
CA TYR A 105 0.61 14.34 0.99
C TYR A 105 0.43 14.00 2.48
N GLY A 106 -0.29 12.93 2.79
CA GLY A 106 -0.46 12.39 4.15
C GLY A 106 0.53 11.29 4.50
N ILE A 107 1.14 10.61 3.52
CA ILE A 107 2.21 9.62 3.75
C ILE A 107 3.58 10.29 3.53
N PRO A 108 4.50 10.31 4.52
CA PRO A 108 5.86 10.81 4.34
C PRO A 108 6.71 9.93 3.41
N ASN A 109 7.67 10.54 2.70
CA ASN A 109 8.67 9.82 1.90
C ASN A 109 9.79 9.22 2.77
N ALA A 110 9.42 8.50 3.81
CA ALA A 110 10.36 7.81 4.68
C ALA A 110 10.39 6.33 4.35
N ASP A 111 11.57 5.74 4.53
CA ASP A 111 11.81 4.33 4.26
C ASP A 111 11.19 3.46 5.34
N ASN A 112 10.47 2.43 4.91
CA ASN A 112 10.01 1.37 5.81
C ASN A 112 11.20 0.74 6.54
N LYS A 113 11.09 0.60 7.86
CA LYS A 113 12.11 -0.04 8.72
C LYS A 113 11.82 -1.50 9.04
N GLY A 114 10.72 -2.04 8.52
CA GLY A 114 10.32 -3.44 8.68
C GLY A 114 10.92 -4.43 7.68
N LEU A 115 10.48 -5.68 7.81
CA LEU A 115 10.80 -6.79 6.91
C LEU A 115 9.67 -7.01 5.90
N ILE A 116 10.02 -7.35 4.67
CA ILE A 116 9.08 -7.77 3.62
C ILE A 116 9.50 -9.17 3.17
N ASN A 117 8.54 -10.08 3.07
CA ASN A 117 8.73 -11.42 2.52
C ASN A 117 7.63 -11.72 1.49
N GLU A 118 7.90 -12.65 0.57
CA GLU A 118 6.91 -13.22 -0.37
C GLU A 118 6.10 -12.16 -1.14
N VAL A 119 6.81 -11.48 -2.06
CA VAL A 119 6.22 -10.50 -2.95
C VAL A 119 5.75 -11.19 -4.23
N TYR A 120 4.45 -11.16 -4.48
CA TYR A 120 3.84 -11.69 -5.70
C TYR A 120 3.29 -10.55 -6.58
N VAL A 121 3.43 -10.71 -7.90
CA VAL A 121 2.86 -9.79 -8.89
C VAL A 121 2.05 -10.61 -9.88
N HIS A 122 0.78 -10.24 -10.06
CA HIS A 122 -0.15 -10.94 -10.95
C HIS A 122 -0.54 -10.04 -12.13
N SER A 123 -0.72 -10.64 -13.31
CA SER A 123 -1.13 -9.93 -14.53
C SER A 123 -2.63 -9.63 -14.60
N ARG A 124 -3.37 -9.82 -13.50
CA ARG A 124 -4.82 -9.62 -13.39
C ARG A 124 -5.22 -9.20 -11.97
N GLU A 125 -6.42 -8.62 -11.85
CA GLU A 125 -7.08 -8.44 -10.55
C GLU A 125 -7.34 -9.83 -9.93
N LEU A 126 -6.86 -10.04 -8.70
CA LEU A 126 -7.25 -11.20 -7.90
C LEU A 126 -8.62 -10.97 -7.26
N THR A 127 -9.40 -12.04 -7.15
CA THR A 127 -10.66 -12.03 -6.42
C THR A 127 -10.41 -12.05 -4.90
N PRO A 128 -11.37 -11.61 -4.07
CA PRO A 128 -11.24 -11.70 -2.62
C PRO A 128 -10.94 -13.13 -2.12
N ALA A 129 -11.50 -14.16 -2.76
CA ALA A 129 -11.24 -15.56 -2.42
C ALA A 129 -9.78 -15.95 -2.68
N GLU A 130 -9.20 -15.51 -3.80
CA GLU A 130 -7.79 -15.77 -4.12
C GLU A 130 -6.84 -15.03 -3.19
N ILE A 131 -7.17 -13.78 -2.83
CA ILE A 131 -6.41 -13.01 -1.83
C ILE A 131 -6.42 -13.74 -0.49
N ASN A 132 -7.57 -14.28 -0.08
CA ASN A 132 -7.69 -15.00 1.19
C ASN A 132 -6.86 -16.29 1.21
N ILE A 133 -6.67 -16.95 0.07
CA ILE A 133 -5.76 -18.11 -0.03
C ILE A 133 -4.32 -17.67 0.22
N LEU A 134 -3.89 -16.53 -0.34
CA LEU A 134 -2.54 -15.97 -0.15
C LEU A 134 -2.30 -15.45 1.27
N THR A 135 -3.33 -15.01 1.99
CA THR A 135 -3.19 -14.62 3.41
C THR A 135 -2.86 -15.81 4.31
N ASN A 136 -3.25 -17.03 3.93
CA ASN A 136 -3.16 -18.25 4.77
C ASN A 136 -2.08 -19.23 4.32
N SER A 137 -1.24 -18.86 3.34
CA SER A 137 -0.10 -19.66 2.87
C SER A 137 1.14 -19.36 3.71
#